data_AF-A0A923J631-F1
#
_entry.id   AF-A0A923J631-F1
#
_cell.length_a   1.000
_cell.length_b   1.000
_cell.length_c   1.000
_cell.angle_alpha   90.00
_cell.angle_beta   90.00
_cell.angle_gamma   90.00
#
_symmetry.space_group_name_H-M   'P 1'
#
loop_
_entity.id
_entity.type
_entity.pdbx_description
1 polymer ?
#
loop_
_entity_poly.entity_id
_entity_poly.type
_entity_poly.pdbx_seq_one_letter_code
_entity_poly.pdbx_strand_id
1 'polypeptide(L)'
;MTGNKTDKKKKIIKTIKIDVDKCNGCRACEVICSAFHATPKYSSNNPARSRIRVILDPLRDVYVPVYAGEYTVAECAGRDKYTIGGKEYDECAFCRASCPSRDIFKEPDSGLPLKCDMCESDPPLEEPMCVQWCLAGLEKLMDTVARMSEKG
;
A
#
# COMPACT_ATOMS: atom_id res chain seq x y z
N MET A 1 46.17 -4.78 18.94
CA MET A 1 44.75 -4.51 19.20
C MET A 1 44.03 -4.48 17.86
N THR A 2 43.51 -5.62 17.43
CA THR A 2 42.78 -5.78 16.17
C THR A 2 41.35 -5.29 16.38
N GLY A 3 41.02 -4.13 15.81
CA GLY A 3 39.67 -3.55 15.88
C GLY A 3 38.67 -4.42 15.12
N ASN A 4 37.70 -4.99 15.84
CA ASN A 4 36.56 -5.67 15.27
C ASN A 4 35.69 -4.66 14.50
N LYS A 5 35.70 -4.71 13.16
CA LYS A 5 34.67 -4.05 12.34
C LYS A 5 33.37 -4.82 12.55
N THR A 6 32.47 -4.28 13.37
CA THR A 6 31.09 -4.75 13.41
C THR A 6 30.42 -4.44 12.07
N ASP A 7 30.20 -5.46 11.25
CA ASP A 7 29.39 -5.36 10.03
C ASP A 7 27.98 -4.91 10.41
N LYS A 8 27.66 -3.64 10.14
CA LYS A 8 26.31 -3.10 10.34
C LYS A 8 25.36 -3.84 9.40
N LYS A 9 24.46 -4.68 9.94
CA LYS A 9 23.41 -5.37 9.16
C LYS A 9 22.60 -4.33 8.36
N LYS A 10 22.65 -4.42 7.03
CA LYS A 10 21.89 -3.54 6.13
C LYS A 10 20.41 -3.91 6.16
N LYS A 11 19.52 -2.92 6.28
CA LYS A 11 18.08 -3.11 6.13
C LYS A 11 17.70 -3.05 4.66
N ILE A 12 16.92 -4.04 4.20
CA ILE A 12 16.31 -4.03 2.86
C ILE A 12 15.02 -3.22 2.94
N ILE A 13 14.82 -2.29 2.01
CA ILE A 13 13.56 -1.56 1.83
C ILE A 13 12.91 -2.03 0.53
N LYS A 14 11.62 -2.34 0.58
CA LYS A 14 10.84 -2.76 -0.58
C LYS A 14 10.05 -1.55 -1.09
N THR A 15 10.10 -1.30 -2.38
CA THR A 15 9.37 -0.22 -3.05
C THR A 15 8.44 -0.85 -4.10
N ILE A 16 7.20 -0.35 -4.21
CA ILE A 16 6.31 -0.71 -5.31
C ILE A 16 6.20 0.51 -6.21
N LYS A 17 6.55 0.34 -7.49
CA LYS A 17 6.36 1.35 -8.51
C LYS A 17 4.94 1.23 -9.05
N ILE A 18 4.20 2.33 -9.02
CA ILE A 18 2.83 2.42 -9.51
C ILE A 18 2.84 3.38 -10.69
N ASP A 19 2.62 2.84 -11.88
CA ASP A 19 2.35 3.61 -13.08
C ASP A 19 0.84 3.73 -13.25
N VAL A 20 0.29 4.88 -12.87
CA VAL A 20 -1.17 5.11 -12.84
C VAL A 20 -1.77 5.16 -14.25
N ASP A 21 -0.98 5.51 -15.26
CA ASP A 21 -1.44 5.59 -16.65
C ASP A 21 -1.68 4.20 -17.26
N LYS A 22 -1.08 3.15 -16.67
CA LYS A 22 -1.34 1.75 -17.03
C LYS A 22 -2.52 1.15 -16.26
N CYS A 23 -3.06 1.83 -15.24
CA CYS A 23 -4.15 1.29 -14.45
C CYS A 23 -5.48 1.35 -15.23
N ASN A 24 -6.11 0.20 -15.43
CA ASN A 24 -7.41 0.10 -16.10
C ASN A 24 -8.60 0.02 -15.12
N GLY A 25 -8.37 0.22 -13.82
CA GLY A 25 -9.44 0.23 -12.82
C GLY A 25 -10.08 -1.14 -12.52
N CYS A 26 -9.50 -2.27 -12.95
CA CYS A 26 -10.12 -3.60 -12.76
C CYS A 26 -10.27 -4.04 -11.29
N ARG A 27 -9.54 -3.41 -10.36
CA ARG A 27 -9.54 -3.73 -8.91
C ARG A 27 -9.16 -5.18 -8.56
N ALA A 28 -8.53 -5.92 -9.48
CA ALA A 28 -8.01 -7.26 -9.23
C ALA A 28 -7.04 -7.29 -8.03
N CYS A 29 -6.24 -6.23 -7.86
CA CYS A 29 -5.35 -6.04 -6.73
C CYS A 29 -6.09 -6.00 -5.38
N GLU A 30 -7.30 -5.44 -5.32
CA GLU A 30 -8.09 -5.41 -4.08
C GLU A 30 -8.64 -6.80 -3.74
N VAL A 31 -9.14 -7.52 -4.75
CA VAL A 31 -9.68 -8.87 -4.61
C VAL A 31 -8.59 -9.80 -4.08
N ILE A 32 -7.45 -9.92 -4.77
CA ILE A 32 -6.42 -10.87 -4.37
C ILE A 32 -5.76 -10.50 -3.04
N CYS A 33 -5.61 -9.21 -2.74
CA CYS A 33 -5.04 -8.77 -1.47
C CYS A 33 -5.95 -9.19 -0.32
N SER A 34 -7.26 -8.94 -0.43
CA SER A 34 -8.21 -9.37 0.60
C SER A 34 -8.28 -10.90 0.73
N ALA A 35 -8.21 -11.63 -0.39
CA ALA A 35 -8.20 -13.09 -0.39
C ALA A 35 -6.97 -13.68 0.29
N PHE A 36 -5.79 -13.12 0.01
CA PHE A 36 -4.53 -13.54 0.64
C PHE A 36 -4.52 -13.32 2.16
N HIS A 37 -5.27 -12.33 2.64
CA HIS A 37 -5.36 -12.00 4.08
C HIS A 37 -6.62 -12.56 4.75
N ALA A 38 -7.42 -13.35 4.04
CA ALA A 38 -8.51 -14.09 4.67
C ALA A 38 -7.95 -15.12 5.67
N THR A 39 -8.75 -15.47 6.67
CA THR A 39 -8.41 -16.53 7.62
C THR A 39 -9.53 -17.59 7.60
N PRO A 40 -9.28 -18.81 7.11
CA PRO A 40 -8.03 -19.30 6.48
C PRO A 40 -7.68 -18.58 5.17
N LYS A 41 -6.40 -18.62 4.77
CA LYS A 41 -5.91 -17.97 3.55
C LYS A 41 -6.73 -18.41 2.32
N TYR A 42 -7.17 -17.44 1.51
CA TYR A 42 -8.03 -17.63 0.32
C TYR A 42 -9.44 -18.17 0.57
N SER A 43 -9.88 -18.36 1.82
CA SER A 43 -11.22 -18.86 2.14
C SER A 43 -12.37 -17.93 1.70
N SER A 44 -12.08 -16.64 1.56
CA SER A 44 -13.04 -15.61 1.17
C SER A 44 -12.29 -14.44 0.54
N ASN A 45 -13.02 -13.50 -0.05
CA ASN A 45 -12.46 -12.21 -0.47
C ASN A 45 -13.46 -11.09 -0.14
N ASN A 46 -12.94 -9.92 0.20
CA ASN A 46 -13.73 -8.72 0.45
C ASN A 46 -12.86 -7.49 0.19
N PRO A 47 -13.04 -6.77 -0.93
CA PRO A 47 -12.25 -5.59 -1.26
C PRO A 47 -12.20 -4.51 -0.16
N ALA A 48 -13.21 -4.42 0.70
CA ALA A 48 -13.19 -3.50 1.85
C ALA A 48 -12.06 -3.83 2.85
N ARG A 49 -11.64 -5.10 2.93
CA ARG A 49 -10.53 -5.59 3.76
C ARG A 49 -9.16 -5.54 3.07
N SER A 50 -9.10 -4.99 1.85
CA SER A 50 -7.86 -4.91 1.09
C SER A 50 -6.89 -3.87 1.65
N ARG A 51 -5.60 -4.21 1.63
CA ARG A 51 -4.48 -3.31 2.00
C ARG A 51 -3.97 -2.47 0.82
N ILE A 52 -4.61 -2.57 -0.34
CA ILE A 52 -4.49 -1.68 -1.50
C ILE A 52 -5.90 -1.30 -1.96
N ARG A 53 -6.15 -0.02 -2.23
CA ARG A 53 -7.45 0.50 -2.66
C ARG A 53 -7.28 1.40 -3.88
N VAL A 54 -8.10 1.20 -4.91
CA VAL A 54 -8.07 1.99 -6.14
C VAL A 54 -9.08 3.13 -6.03
N ILE A 55 -8.59 4.36 -6.10
CA ILE A 55 -9.45 5.53 -6.34
C ILE A 55 -9.83 5.47 -7.80
N LEU A 56 -11.12 5.31 -8.06
CA LEU A 56 -11.67 5.02 -9.37
C LEU A 56 -12.77 6.03 -9.68
N ASP A 57 -12.48 6.95 -10.60
CA ASP A 57 -13.48 7.83 -11.21
C ASP A 57 -13.26 7.90 -12.72
N PRO A 58 -13.99 7.08 -13.50
CA PRO A 58 -13.84 7.04 -14.96
C PRO A 58 -14.22 8.35 -15.67
N LEU A 59 -15.09 9.18 -15.07
CA LEU A 59 -15.51 10.44 -15.68
C LEU A 59 -14.41 11.51 -15.57
N ARG A 60 -13.58 11.42 -14.52
CA ARG A 60 -12.40 12.28 -14.32
C ARG A 60 -11.09 11.66 -14.81
N ASP A 61 -11.14 10.46 -15.40
CA ASP A 61 -9.97 9.68 -15.81
C ASP A 61 -8.98 9.44 -14.65
N VAL A 62 -9.52 9.11 -13.47
CA VAL A 62 -8.75 8.88 -12.23
C VAL A 62 -8.72 7.39 -11.89
N TYR A 63 -7.52 6.80 -11.93
CA TYR A 63 -7.27 5.39 -11.64
C TYR A 63 -6.02 5.24 -10.76
N VAL A 64 -6.15 5.49 -9.46
CA VAL A 64 -4.98 5.58 -8.55
C VAL A 64 -5.02 4.47 -7.50
N PRO A 65 -4.17 3.44 -7.61
CA PRO A 65 -3.95 2.47 -6.54
C PRO A 65 -3.19 3.11 -5.36
N VAL A 66 -3.76 3.03 -4.17
CA VAL A 66 -3.19 3.56 -2.92
C VAL A 66 -3.03 2.41 -1.92
N TYR A 67 -1.84 2.27 -1.34
CA TYR A 67 -1.55 1.24 -0.35
C TYR A 67 -1.80 1.73 1.07
N ALA A 68 -2.35 0.86 1.90
CA ALA A 68 -2.46 1.08 3.34
C ALA A 68 -1.07 1.36 3.93
N GLY A 69 -1.01 2.40 4.76
CA GLY A 69 0.20 2.90 5.42
C GLY A 69 0.07 2.83 6.94
N GLU A 70 0.55 3.88 7.62
CA GLU A 70 0.54 3.93 9.08
C GLU A 70 -0.86 4.21 9.65
N TYR A 71 -1.07 3.76 10.88
CA TYR A 71 -2.24 4.14 11.67
C TYR A 71 -2.03 5.53 12.28
N THR A 72 -3.10 6.33 12.32
CA THR A 72 -3.13 7.59 13.08
C THR A 72 -4.36 7.63 13.97
N VAL A 73 -4.17 8.12 15.19
CA VAL A 73 -5.24 8.29 16.18
C VAL A 73 -6.07 9.57 15.95
N ALA A 74 -5.52 10.53 15.19
CA ALA A 74 -6.12 11.85 14.99
C ALA A 74 -6.12 12.23 13.52
N GLU A 75 -7.04 13.13 13.17
CA GLU A 75 -7.11 13.75 11.85
C GLU A 75 -6.14 14.92 11.72
N CYS A 76 -5.81 15.29 10.48
CA CYS A 76 -5.06 16.50 10.20
C CYS A 76 -5.92 17.75 10.49
N ALA A 77 -5.31 18.81 11.03
CA ALA A 77 -5.98 20.09 11.23
C ALA A 77 -6.40 20.78 9.91
N GLY A 78 -5.68 20.48 8.83
CA GLY A 78 -6.04 20.87 7.47
C GLY A 78 -5.89 19.66 6.55
N ARG A 79 -6.83 19.52 5.62
CA ARG A 79 -6.85 18.43 4.65
C ARG A 79 -6.54 18.96 3.27
N ASP A 80 -5.81 18.17 2.51
CA ASP A 80 -5.27 18.50 1.21
C ASP A 80 -6.18 18.01 0.08
N LYS A 81 -6.34 18.84 -0.95
CA LYS A 81 -6.99 18.49 -2.21
C LYS A 81 -6.10 18.95 -3.34
N TYR A 82 -5.85 18.09 -4.33
CA TYR A 82 -4.88 18.38 -5.38
C TYR A 82 -5.54 18.44 -6.76
N THR A 83 -5.06 19.36 -7.58
CA THR A 83 -5.21 19.31 -9.03
C THR A 83 -3.85 19.01 -9.65
N ILE A 84 -3.73 17.90 -10.36
CA ILE A 84 -2.46 17.45 -10.98
C ILE A 84 -2.76 17.07 -12.42
N GLY A 85 -2.02 17.66 -13.36
CA GLY A 85 -2.23 17.40 -14.79
C GLY A 85 -3.64 17.72 -15.28
N GLY A 86 -4.30 18.73 -14.70
CA GLY A 86 -5.67 19.12 -15.03
C GLY A 86 -6.77 18.23 -14.42
N LYS A 87 -6.41 17.17 -13.68
CA LYS A 87 -7.35 16.30 -12.97
C LYS A 87 -7.48 16.73 -11.52
N GLU A 88 -8.71 16.93 -11.06
CA GLU A 88 -9.01 17.21 -9.65
C GLU A 88 -9.23 15.91 -8.87
N TYR A 89 -8.40 15.67 -7.86
CA TYR A 89 -8.45 14.51 -6.98
C TYR A 89 -9.27 14.82 -5.73
N ASP A 90 -9.80 13.77 -5.11
CA ASP A 90 -10.56 13.90 -3.86
C ASP A 90 -9.67 14.35 -2.70
N GLU A 91 -10.30 14.92 -1.67
CA GLU A 91 -9.61 15.27 -0.43
C GLU A 91 -8.89 14.03 0.15
N CYS A 92 -7.62 14.19 0.52
CA CYS A 92 -6.77 13.12 1.05
C CYS A 92 -6.59 11.90 0.13
N ALA A 93 -6.81 12.02 -1.18
CA ALA A 93 -6.73 10.92 -2.15
C ALA A 93 -5.42 10.12 -2.05
N PHE A 94 -4.28 10.78 -1.90
CA PHE A 94 -2.97 10.10 -1.84
C PHE A 94 -2.55 9.69 -0.42
N CYS A 95 -3.37 10.00 0.58
CA CYS A 95 -3.07 9.67 1.96
C CYS A 95 -3.19 8.17 2.19
N ARG A 96 -2.13 7.56 2.74
CA ARG A 96 -2.06 6.12 3.02
C ARG A 96 -2.58 5.75 4.41
N ALA A 97 -2.86 6.73 5.27
CA ALA A 97 -3.12 6.46 6.68
C ALA A 97 -4.40 5.66 6.89
N SER A 98 -4.41 4.77 7.88
CA SER A 98 -5.65 4.32 8.51
C SER A 98 -6.09 5.41 9.50
N CYS A 99 -6.90 6.34 9.00
CA CYS A 99 -7.22 7.62 9.66
C CYS A 99 -8.69 7.65 10.09
N PRO A 100 -9.04 8.21 11.27
CA PRO A 100 -10.44 8.34 11.70
C PRO A 100 -11.35 9.05 10.69
N SER A 101 -10.82 9.93 9.83
CA SER A 101 -11.60 10.72 8.87
C SER A 101 -12.30 9.96 7.74
N ARG A 102 -11.96 8.69 7.50
CA ARG A 102 -12.52 7.87 6.41
C ARG A 102 -12.43 6.37 6.69
N ASP A 103 -13.22 5.56 6.00
CA ASP A 103 -13.27 4.09 6.22
C ASP A 103 -12.16 3.32 5.48
N ILE A 104 -11.45 3.98 4.56
CA ILE A 104 -10.38 3.36 3.78
C ILE A 104 -9.26 2.89 4.72
N PHE A 105 -8.78 1.65 4.49
CA PHE A 105 -7.76 0.96 5.29
C PHE A 105 -8.18 0.67 6.74
N LYS A 106 -9.46 0.32 6.93
CA LYS A 106 -9.98 -0.25 8.18
C LYS A 106 -10.78 -1.51 7.88
N GLU A 107 -10.81 -2.43 8.83
CA GLU A 107 -11.72 -3.56 8.79
C GLU A 107 -13.17 -3.04 8.81
N PRO A 108 -14.05 -3.48 7.89
CA PRO A 108 -15.38 -2.90 7.70
C PRO A 108 -16.36 -3.20 8.84
N ASP A 109 -16.05 -4.20 9.67
CA ASP A 109 -16.86 -4.61 10.82
C ASP A 109 -16.42 -3.95 12.12
N SER A 110 -15.13 -3.92 12.38
CA SER A 110 -14.53 -3.52 13.66
C SER A 110 -13.88 -2.14 13.63
N GLY A 111 -13.61 -1.58 12.44
CA GLY A 111 -12.85 -0.35 12.28
C GLY A 111 -11.35 -0.49 12.57
N LEU A 112 -10.85 -1.70 12.81
CA LEU A 112 -9.44 -1.95 13.11
C LEU A 112 -8.54 -1.56 11.92
N PRO A 113 -7.35 -0.97 12.17
CA PRO A 113 -6.51 -0.47 11.10
C PRO A 113 -5.90 -1.59 10.25
N LEU A 114 -5.97 -1.41 8.93
CA LEU A 114 -5.27 -2.25 7.96
C LEU A 114 -3.95 -1.59 7.57
N LYS A 115 -2.91 -2.39 7.41
CA LYS A 115 -1.59 -1.96 6.93
C LYS A 115 -1.04 -2.95 5.91
N CYS A 116 -0.45 -2.44 4.83
CA CYS A 116 0.26 -3.27 3.86
C CYS A 116 1.58 -3.75 4.47
N ASP A 117 1.79 -5.05 4.45
CA ASP A 117 2.98 -5.75 4.94
C ASP A 117 3.86 -6.28 3.79
N MET A 118 3.59 -5.85 2.56
CA MET A 118 4.24 -6.36 1.34
C MET A 118 4.07 -7.87 1.14
N CYS A 119 2.94 -8.44 1.60
CA CYS A 119 2.65 -9.88 1.57
C CYS A 119 3.77 -10.71 2.19
N GLU A 120 4.27 -10.27 3.35
CA GLU A 120 5.24 -11.05 4.12
C GLU A 120 4.63 -12.40 4.55
N SER A 121 5.28 -13.48 4.13
CA SER A 121 4.80 -14.85 4.35
C SER A 121 5.96 -15.82 4.53
N ASP A 122 5.63 -17.01 5.02
CA ASP A 122 6.52 -18.16 5.09
C ASP A 122 5.89 -19.35 4.31
N PRO A 123 6.52 -19.82 3.21
CA PRO A 123 7.73 -19.28 2.58
C PRO A 123 7.52 -17.86 2.00
N PRO A 124 8.60 -17.07 1.84
CA PRO A 124 8.50 -15.72 1.28
C PRO A 124 8.10 -15.76 -0.20
N LEU A 125 7.23 -14.83 -0.59
CA LEU A 125 6.89 -14.63 -2.01
C LEU A 125 7.98 -13.83 -2.72
N GLU A 126 8.21 -14.15 -3.99
CA GLU A 126 9.08 -13.36 -4.88
C GLU A 126 8.55 -11.92 -5.03
N GLU A 127 7.24 -11.77 -5.17
CA GLU A 127 6.56 -10.47 -5.26
C GLU A 127 5.16 -10.50 -4.60
N PRO A 128 4.64 -9.35 -4.13
CA PRO A 128 3.32 -9.26 -3.54
C PRO A 128 2.20 -9.71 -4.48
N MET A 129 1.13 -10.28 -3.93
CA MET A 129 0.02 -10.80 -4.74
C MET A 129 -0.64 -9.76 -5.65
N CYS A 130 -0.70 -8.50 -5.22
CA CYS A 130 -1.26 -7.41 -6.03
C CYS A 130 -0.39 -7.05 -7.25
N VAL A 131 0.92 -7.34 -7.19
CA VAL A 131 1.84 -7.21 -8.33
C VAL A 131 1.63 -8.39 -9.28
N GLN A 132 1.65 -9.62 -8.76
CA GLN A 132 1.43 -10.86 -9.54
C GLN A 132 0.12 -10.85 -10.34
N TRP A 133 -0.95 -10.28 -9.77
CA TRP A 133 -2.27 -10.23 -10.40
C TRP A 133 -2.49 -9.00 -11.29
N CYS A 134 -1.57 -8.04 -11.32
CA CYS A 134 -1.70 -6.86 -12.16
C CYS A 134 -1.10 -7.12 -13.54
N LEU A 135 -1.89 -7.69 -14.44
CA LEU A 135 -1.47 -7.96 -15.83
C LEU A 135 -1.15 -6.68 -16.63
N ALA A 136 -1.57 -5.51 -16.14
CA ALA A 136 -1.30 -4.21 -16.77
C ALA A 136 0.02 -3.57 -16.30
N GLY A 137 0.71 -4.13 -15.29
CA GLY A 137 2.06 -3.71 -14.90
C GLY A 137 2.16 -2.86 -13.63
N LEU A 138 1.72 -3.39 -12.48
CA LEU A 138 2.33 -2.99 -11.21
C LEU A 138 3.71 -3.66 -11.13
N GLU A 139 4.74 -2.93 -10.73
CA GLU A 139 6.12 -3.44 -10.71
C GLU A 139 6.71 -3.31 -9.31
N LYS A 140 7.27 -4.42 -8.78
CA LYS A 140 8.05 -4.40 -7.55
C LYS A 140 9.48 -3.93 -7.86
N LEU A 141 9.98 -2.95 -7.12
CA LEU A 141 11.40 -2.58 -7.10
C LEU A 141 12.01 -2.98 -5.76
N MET A 142 13.15 -3.67 -5.82
CA MET A 142 13.96 -3.96 -4.62
C MET A 142 15.03 -2.90 -4.47
N ASP A 143 14.82 -1.94 -3.58
CA ASP A 143 15.82 -0.91 -3.30
C ASP A 143 16.82 -1.43 -2.25
N THR A 144 18.08 -1.54 -2.66
CA THR A 144 19.17 -1.90 -1.75
C THR A 144 19.67 -0.63 -1.06
N VAL A 145 19.74 -0.69 0.28
CA VAL A 145 20.39 0.27 1.19
C VAL A 145 19.55 1.50 1.59
N ALA A 146 18.72 1.36 2.63
CA ALA A 146 18.65 2.45 3.61
C ALA A 146 19.80 2.29 4.60
N ARG A 147 20.69 3.28 4.64
CA ARG A 147 21.63 3.42 5.76
C ARG A 147 20.77 3.59 7.02
N MET A 148 21.09 2.85 8.08
CA MET A 148 20.52 3.15 9.39
C MET A 148 20.81 4.63 9.67
N SER A 149 19.77 5.46 9.70
CA SER A 149 19.86 6.77 10.35
C SER A 149 20.13 6.45 11.81
N GLU A 150 21.34 6.79 12.26
CA GLU A 150 21.67 6.84 13.68
C GLU A 150 20.68 7.86 14.27
N LYS A 151 19.67 7.37 15.00
CA LYS A 151 18.91 8.21 15.90
C LYS A 151 19.89 8.61 17.01
N GLY A 152 20.28 9.88 17.01
CA GLY A 152 20.94 10.51 18.15
C GLY A 152 20.01 10.62 19.35
#